data_AF-A0A0B8NVD9-F1
#
_entry.id   AF-A0A0B8NVD9-F1
#
_cell.length_a   1.000
_cell.length_b   1.000
_cell.length_c   1.000
_cell.angle_alpha   90.00
_cell.angle_beta   90.00
_cell.angle_gamma   90.00
#
_symmetry.space_group_name_H-M   'P 1'
#
loop_
_entity.id
_entity.type
_entity.pdbx_description
1 polymer ?
#
loop_
_entity_poly.entity_id
_entity_poly.type
_entity_poly.pdbx_seq_one_letter_code
_entity_poly.pdbx_strand_id
1 'polypeptide(L)'
;MIIASALSIQDPRERPSDKQQSSDDKHRRFFDKESDFITFVNLWNYVQKQQKELSSNQFRKQCKQDYLNYLRVREWQDLYFQLHEAIREMDIKLNQQEGDYQSIHSALLSGMLSHVGVKDQEKSEYQGARNARFHIFPASGQFKKQPKWIVSAELVETSKLWGRIVAKIQPEWIEPLAKHLIKRSYSEPHWSKKQAAVQAYEKVTLYGIPIVPKRLVNYSAIDRLCVVSSLFAVLW
;
A
#
# COMPACT_ATOMS: atom_id res chain seq x y z
N MET A 1 -2.10 13.75 -0.74
CA MET A 1 -2.79 14.60 0.26
C MET A 1 -4.13 14.02 0.69
N ILE A 2 -5.12 13.86 -0.21
CA ILE A 2 -6.48 13.34 0.14
C ILE A 2 -6.41 12.09 1.01
N ILE A 3 -5.65 11.09 0.56
CA ILE A 3 -5.49 9.82 1.27
C ILE A 3 -4.75 10.04 2.60
N ALA A 4 -3.67 10.82 2.60
CA ALA A 4 -2.89 11.08 3.81
C ALA A 4 -3.74 11.73 4.91
N SER A 5 -4.52 12.78 4.58
CA SER A 5 -5.43 13.42 5.53
C SER A 5 -6.56 12.50 5.99
N ALA A 6 -7.04 11.59 5.12
CA ALA A 6 -8.05 10.60 5.49
C ALA A 6 -7.52 9.61 6.54
N LEU A 7 -6.27 9.16 6.37
CA LEU A 7 -5.62 8.20 7.28
C LEU A 7 -5.24 8.82 8.63
N SER A 8 -5.16 10.16 8.71
CA SER A 8 -4.84 10.88 9.95
C SER A 8 -6.04 11.12 10.86
N ILE A 9 -7.26 10.79 10.41
CA ILE A 9 -8.48 10.96 11.19
C ILE A 9 -9.20 9.63 11.37
N GLN A 10 -10.22 9.64 12.21
CA GLN A 10 -11.16 8.53 12.23
C GLN A 10 -11.97 8.48 10.93
N ASP A 11 -12.24 7.28 10.41
CA ASP A 11 -12.99 7.11 9.17
C ASP A 11 -14.33 7.87 9.22
N PRO A 12 -14.63 8.74 8.23
CA PRO A 12 -15.88 9.48 8.18
C PRO A 12 -17.10 8.57 7.93
N ARG A 13 -16.91 7.34 7.45
CA ARG A 13 -17.99 6.38 7.25
C ARG A 13 -18.43 5.79 8.59
N GLU A 14 -19.74 5.78 8.81
CA GLU A 14 -20.36 5.21 9.98
C GLU A 14 -21.02 3.87 9.63
N ARG A 15 -20.82 2.86 10.47
CA ARG A 15 -21.44 1.54 10.31
C ARG A 15 -22.20 1.15 11.57
N PRO A 16 -23.37 1.76 11.85
CA PRO A 16 -24.17 1.47 13.04
C PRO A 16 -24.57 -0.01 13.10
N SER A 17 -24.57 -0.61 14.30
CA SER A 17 -24.87 -2.04 14.48
C SER A 17 -26.28 -2.44 14.02
N ASP A 18 -27.25 -1.55 14.15
CA ASP A 18 -28.65 -1.71 13.74
C ASP A 18 -28.86 -1.48 12.23
N LYS A 19 -27.91 -0.85 11.54
CA LYS A 19 -28.03 -0.43 10.13
C LYS A 19 -26.83 -0.82 9.27
N GLN A 20 -26.17 -1.93 9.61
CA GLN A 20 -24.98 -2.40 8.90
C GLN A 20 -25.24 -2.61 7.41
N GLN A 21 -26.31 -3.33 7.05
CA GLN A 21 -26.59 -3.61 5.64
C GLN A 21 -26.87 -2.34 4.82
N SER A 22 -27.69 -1.44 5.36
CA SER A 22 -28.01 -0.16 4.71
C SER A 22 -26.78 0.75 4.56
N SER A 23 -25.92 0.82 5.58
CA SER A 23 -24.66 1.60 5.50
C SER A 23 -23.68 0.98 4.52
N ASP A 24 -23.50 -0.34 4.54
CA ASP A 24 -22.64 -1.06 3.60
C ASP A 24 -23.09 -0.86 2.15
N ASP A 25 -24.40 -0.91 1.88
CA ASP A 25 -24.94 -0.68 0.53
C ASP A 25 -24.74 0.77 0.06
N LYS A 26 -24.87 1.75 0.96
CA LYS A 26 -24.56 3.16 0.66
C LYS A 26 -23.07 3.36 0.38
N HIS A 27 -22.18 2.74 1.14
CA HIS A 27 -20.74 2.92 1.01
C HIS A 27 -20.14 2.14 -0.15
N ARG A 28 -20.77 1.04 -0.58
CA ARG A 28 -20.31 0.21 -1.71
C ARG A 28 -20.10 1.00 -3.00
N ARG A 29 -20.86 2.08 -3.21
CA ARG A 29 -20.71 2.96 -4.38
C ARG A 29 -19.36 3.68 -4.46
N PHE A 30 -18.63 3.77 -3.34
CA PHE A 30 -17.30 4.38 -3.29
C PHE A 30 -16.19 3.36 -3.49
N PHE A 31 -16.49 2.06 -3.38
CA PHE A 31 -15.48 1.02 -3.35
C PHE A 31 -14.76 0.96 -4.69
N ASP A 32 -13.44 1.09 -4.63
CA ASP A 32 -12.59 0.73 -5.75
C ASP A 32 -12.35 -0.79 -5.78
N LYS A 33 -12.15 -1.31 -7.00
CA LYS A 33 -12.02 -2.74 -7.23
C LYS A 33 -10.72 -3.30 -6.66
N GLU A 34 -9.66 -2.50 -6.52
CA GLU A 34 -8.32 -2.98 -6.18
C GLU A 34 -7.72 -2.27 -4.95
N SER A 35 -8.30 -1.15 -4.48
CA SER A 35 -7.70 -0.30 -3.44
C SER A 35 -8.70 0.37 -2.49
N ASP A 36 -8.58 0.07 -1.19
CA ASP A 36 -9.30 0.83 -0.15
C ASP A 36 -8.79 2.29 -0.05
N PHE A 37 -7.55 2.57 -0.49
CA PHE A 37 -7.03 3.94 -0.54
C PHE A 37 -7.74 4.77 -1.61
N ILE A 38 -7.97 4.20 -2.80
CA ILE A 38 -8.74 4.87 -3.86
C ILE A 38 -10.22 5.03 -3.45
N THR A 39 -10.75 4.13 -2.62
CA THR A 39 -12.09 4.30 -2.04
C THR A 39 -12.24 5.63 -1.28
N PHE A 40 -11.18 6.10 -0.60
CA PHE A 40 -11.18 7.45 -0.01
C PHE A 40 -11.17 8.55 -1.07
N VAL A 41 -10.45 8.40 -2.17
CA VAL A 41 -10.47 9.37 -3.28
C VAL A 41 -11.87 9.47 -3.89
N ASN A 42 -12.54 8.33 -4.11
CA ASN A 42 -13.92 8.29 -4.61
C ASN A 42 -14.89 8.98 -3.64
N LEU A 43 -14.77 8.70 -2.34
CA LEU A 43 -15.58 9.36 -1.31
C LEU A 43 -15.33 10.87 -1.25
N TRP A 44 -14.07 11.29 -1.34
CA TRP A 44 -13.70 12.70 -1.37
C TRP A 44 -14.34 13.43 -2.56
N ASN A 45 -14.23 12.86 -3.76
CA ASN A 45 -14.83 13.42 -4.97
C ASN A 45 -16.35 13.55 -4.84
N TYR A 46 -17.01 12.54 -4.27
CA TYR A 46 -18.44 12.59 -3.97
C TYR A 46 -18.78 13.74 -3.02
N VAL A 47 -18.07 13.83 -1.88
CA VAL A 47 -18.29 14.88 -0.88
C VAL A 47 -18.13 16.27 -1.50
N GLN A 48 -17.06 16.49 -2.27
CA GLN A 48 -16.79 17.75 -2.94
C GLN A 48 -17.90 18.12 -3.93
N LYS A 49 -18.38 17.15 -4.71
CA LYS A 49 -19.50 17.35 -5.64
C LYS A 49 -20.77 17.76 -4.89
N GLN A 50 -21.16 17.00 -3.86
CA GLN A 50 -22.38 17.30 -3.10
C GLN A 50 -22.31 18.66 -2.39
N GLN A 51 -21.15 19.09 -1.90
CA GLN A 51 -20.99 20.41 -1.28
C GLN A 51 -21.12 21.57 -2.26
N LYS A 52 -20.79 21.36 -3.54
CA LYS A 52 -20.98 22.38 -4.60
C LYS A 52 -22.44 22.49 -5.02
N GLU A 53 -23.16 21.37 -5.03
CA GLU A 53 -24.55 21.30 -5.54
C GLU A 53 -25.60 21.62 -4.46
N LEU A 54 -25.30 21.36 -3.19
CA LEU A 54 -26.25 21.48 -2.09
C LEU A 54 -25.94 22.68 -1.19
N SER A 55 -26.98 23.28 -0.60
CA SER A 55 -26.78 24.18 0.54
C SER A 55 -26.17 23.45 1.74
N SER A 56 -25.53 24.19 2.65
CA SER A 56 -24.90 23.62 3.86
C SER A 56 -25.85 22.72 4.67
N ASN A 57 -27.11 23.13 4.84
CA ASN A 57 -28.12 22.34 5.56
C ASN A 57 -28.49 21.05 4.81
N GLN A 58 -28.67 21.13 3.48
CA GLN A 58 -28.96 19.96 2.65
C GLN A 58 -27.78 18.99 2.63
N PHE A 59 -26.55 19.49 2.52
CA PHE A 59 -25.34 18.67 2.55
C PHE A 59 -25.19 17.93 3.88
N ARG A 60 -25.39 18.61 5.02
CA ARG A 60 -25.36 17.97 6.34
C ARG A 60 -26.41 16.85 6.46
N LYS A 61 -27.61 17.07 5.92
CA LYS A 61 -28.67 16.04 5.86
C LYS A 61 -28.25 14.87 4.95
N GLN A 62 -27.63 15.15 3.81
CA GLN A 62 -27.13 14.15 2.87
C GLN A 62 -26.05 13.26 3.51
N CYS A 63 -25.08 13.85 4.22
CA CYS A 63 -24.07 13.07 4.96
C CYS A 63 -24.73 12.07 5.91
N LYS A 64 -25.72 12.52 6.70
CA LYS A 64 -26.46 11.64 7.61
C LYS A 64 -27.20 10.51 6.88
N GLN A 65 -27.81 10.80 5.72
CA GLN A 65 -28.51 9.80 4.91
C GLN A 65 -27.57 8.76 4.29
N ASP A 66 -26.31 9.12 4.06
CA ASP A 66 -25.28 8.25 3.51
C ASP A 66 -24.38 7.63 4.57
N TYR A 67 -24.75 7.72 5.85
CA TYR A 67 -23.96 7.21 6.97
C TYR A 67 -22.53 7.78 6.96
N LEU A 68 -22.42 9.09 6.76
CA LEU A 68 -21.18 9.85 6.86
C LEU A 68 -21.26 10.80 8.05
N ASN A 69 -20.26 10.74 8.92
CA ASN A 69 -20.11 11.67 10.02
C ASN A 69 -19.69 13.04 9.48
N TYR A 70 -20.60 14.01 9.54
CA TYR A 70 -20.36 15.35 9.00
C TYR A 70 -19.15 16.05 9.64
N LEU A 71 -18.92 15.87 10.94
CA LEU A 71 -17.79 16.50 11.63
C LEU A 71 -16.46 15.92 11.16
N ARG A 72 -16.37 14.60 10.98
CA ARG A 72 -15.17 13.96 10.42
C ARG A 72 -14.93 14.33 8.96
N VAL A 73 -16.00 14.52 8.18
CA VAL A 73 -15.86 15.06 6.80
C VAL A 73 -15.26 16.46 6.82
N ARG A 74 -15.72 17.32 7.74
CA ARG A 74 -15.15 18.67 7.91
C ARG A 74 -13.70 18.62 8.35
N GLU A 75 -13.39 17.81 9.37
CA GLU A 75 -12.02 17.59 9.85
C GLU A 75 -11.09 17.11 8.73
N TRP A 76 -11.54 16.15 7.91
CA TRP A 76 -10.79 15.67 6.76
C TRP A 76 -10.47 16.78 5.77
N GLN A 77 -11.46 17.64 5.47
CA GLN A 77 -11.28 18.78 4.59
C GLN A 77 -10.31 19.80 5.18
N ASP A 78 -10.47 20.14 6.45
CA ASP A 78 -9.62 21.09 7.14
C ASP A 78 -8.15 20.61 7.17
N LEU A 79 -7.90 19.34 7.47
CA LEU A 79 -6.55 18.75 7.40
C LEU A 79 -5.98 18.71 5.97
N TYR A 80 -6.81 18.43 4.97
CA TYR A 80 -6.38 18.51 3.57
C TYR A 80 -5.91 19.92 3.21
N PHE A 81 -6.64 20.95 3.62
CA PHE A 81 -6.26 22.35 3.38
C PHE A 81 -4.97 22.71 4.12
N GLN A 82 -4.79 22.25 5.36
CA GLN A 82 -3.53 22.46 6.09
C GLN A 82 -2.33 21.82 5.39
N LEU A 83 -2.48 20.57 4.91
CA LEU A 83 -1.44 19.91 4.12
C LEU A 83 -1.15 20.65 2.81
N HIS A 84 -2.18 21.17 2.15
CA HIS A 84 -2.04 21.94 0.92
C HIS A 84 -1.23 23.23 1.15
N GLU A 85 -1.55 24.00 2.18
CA GLU A 85 -0.80 25.23 2.49
C GLU A 85 0.65 24.93 2.88
N ALA A 86 0.90 23.90 3.70
CA ALA A 86 2.27 23.50 4.05
C ALA A 86 3.10 23.09 2.81
N ILE A 87 2.51 22.36 1.86
CA ILE A 87 3.18 21.97 0.60
C ILE A 87 3.48 23.18 -0.27
N ARG A 88 2.57 24.16 -0.30
CA ARG A 88 2.74 25.40 -1.05
C ARG A 88 3.85 26.28 -0.46
N GLU A 89 4.00 26.33 0.87
CA GLU A 89 5.11 27.02 1.54
C GLU A 89 6.49 26.41 1.19
N MET A 90 6.52 25.11 0.88
CA MET A 90 7.74 24.39 0.47
C MET A 90 8.06 24.50 -1.03
N ASP A 91 7.31 25.30 -1.81
CA ASP A 91 7.41 25.41 -3.28
C ASP A 91 7.29 24.06 -4.02
N ILE A 92 6.57 23.10 -3.42
CA ILE A 92 6.33 21.81 -4.04
C ILE A 92 5.14 21.93 -4.99
N LYS A 93 5.38 21.70 -6.28
CA LYS A 93 4.34 21.77 -7.31
C LYS A 93 3.40 20.57 -7.22
N LEU A 94 2.11 20.85 -7.15
CA LEU A 94 1.06 19.84 -7.20
C LEU A 94 0.88 19.32 -8.63
N ASN A 95 0.45 18.05 -8.71
CA ASN A 95 0.16 17.38 -9.96
C ASN A 95 -0.97 18.13 -10.71
N GLN A 96 -0.79 18.36 -12.01
CA GLN A 96 -1.84 18.95 -12.86
C GLN A 96 -2.82 17.91 -13.40
N GLN A 97 -2.39 16.64 -13.43
CA GLN A 97 -3.18 15.50 -13.89
C GLN A 97 -3.43 14.55 -12.71
N GLU A 98 -4.53 13.80 -12.80
CA GLU A 98 -4.82 12.74 -11.84
C GLU A 98 -3.69 11.70 -11.85
N GLY A 99 -3.27 11.27 -10.66
CA GLY A 99 -2.25 10.23 -10.53
C GLY A 99 -2.82 8.90 -10.99
N ASP A 100 -2.04 8.15 -11.78
CA ASP A 100 -2.39 6.78 -12.11
C ASP A 100 -2.31 5.87 -10.88
N TYR A 101 -2.89 4.67 -10.99
CA TYR A 101 -2.94 3.72 -9.88
C TYR A 101 -1.53 3.43 -9.33
N GLN A 102 -0.56 3.20 -10.20
CA GLN A 102 0.81 2.88 -9.79
C GLN A 102 1.48 4.05 -9.06
N SER A 103 1.36 5.29 -9.54
CA SER A 103 2.01 6.45 -8.90
C SER A 103 1.42 6.72 -7.52
N ILE A 104 0.10 6.59 -7.35
CA ILE A 104 -0.55 6.74 -6.04
C ILE A 104 -0.01 5.70 -5.05
N HIS A 105 0.05 4.43 -5.45
CA HIS A 105 0.49 3.36 -4.56
C HIS A 105 2.01 3.37 -4.34
N SER A 106 2.80 3.82 -5.31
CA SER A 106 4.25 4.02 -5.13
C SER A 106 4.53 5.12 -4.12
N ALA A 107 3.75 6.21 -4.15
CA ALA A 107 3.83 7.27 -3.15
C ALA A 107 3.41 6.81 -1.74
N LEU A 108 2.44 5.89 -1.63
CA LEU A 108 2.08 5.27 -0.35
C LEU A 108 3.17 4.29 0.13
N LEU A 109 3.70 3.47 -0.78
CA LEU A 109 4.70 2.47 -0.49
C LEU A 109 5.97 3.07 0.08
N SER A 110 6.39 4.26 -0.35
CA SER A 110 7.59 4.93 0.17
C SER A 110 7.55 5.13 1.69
N GLY A 111 6.36 5.32 2.28
CA GLY A 111 6.16 5.43 3.73
C GLY A 111 5.72 4.13 4.40
N MET A 112 5.32 3.10 3.65
CA MET A 112 4.64 1.90 4.17
C MET A 112 5.34 0.58 3.79
N LEU A 113 6.65 0.62 3.52
CA LEU A 113 7.42 -0.57 3.14
C LEU A 113 7.33 -1.73 4.14
N SER A 114 7.17 -1.44 5.44
CA SER A 114 6.98 -2.46 6.49
C SER A 114 5.57 -3.06 6.54
N HIS A 115 4.60 -2.51 5.82
CA HIS A 115 3.21 -2.98 5.82
C HIS A 115 2.85 -3.78 4.55
N VAL A 116 3.85 -4.12 3.74
CA VAL A 116 3.68 -5.02 2.62
C VAL A 116 3.42 -6.45 3.12
N GLY A 117 2.50 -7.14 2.45
CA GLY A 117 2.25 -8.56 2.66
C GLY A 117 2.13 -9.35 1.37
N VAL A 118 2.63 -10.59 1.39
CA VAL A 118 2.42 -11.58 0.35
C VAL A 118 1.50 -12.68 0.86
N LYS A 119 0.50 -13.06 0.06
CA LYS A 119 -0.45 -14.11 0.40
C LYS A 119 0.30 -15.45 0.49
N ASP A 120 0.09 -16.15 1.60
CA ASP A 120 0.55 -17.52 1.77
C ASP A 120 -0.29 -18.46 0.89
N GLN A 121 0.34 -19.44 0.23
CA GLN A 121 -0.35 -20.35 -0.71
C GLN A 121 -1.13 -21.45 0.01
N GLU A 122 -0.70 -21.82 1.21
CA GLU A 122 -1.28 -22.92 1.99
C GLU A 122 -2.25 -22.39 3.04
N LYS A 123 -1.91 -21.24 3.63
CA LYS A 123 -2.69 -20.61 4.70
C LYS A 123 -3.49 -19.43 4.19
N SER A 124 -4.68 -19.21 4.76
CA SER A 124 -5.48 -18.02 4.41
C SER A 124 -4.99 -16.74 5.12
N GLU A 125 -3.68 -16.54 5.24
CA GLU A 125 -3.01 -15.40 5.86
C GLU A 125 -1.99 -14.76 4.91
N TYR A 126 -1.49 -13.60 5.29
CA TYR A 126 -0.42 -12.87 4.60
C TYR A 126 0.85 -12.92 5.42
N GLN A 127 1.96 -13.22 4.76
CA GLN A 127 3.30 -13.04 5.31
C GLN A 127 3.71 -11.57 5.13
N GLY A 128 3.88 -10.87 6.24
CA GLY A 128 4.33 -9.49 6.32
C GLY A 128 5.82 -9.35 6.67
N ALA A 129 6.25 -8.11 6.79
CA ALA A 129 7.60 -7.77 7.23
C ALA A 129 7.89 -8.36 8.62
N ARG A 130 9.16 -8.70 8.87
CA ARG A 130 9.64 -9.21 10.16
C ARG A 130 8.88 -10.46 10.63
N ASN A 131 8.52 -11.33 9.69
CA ASN A 131 7.76 -12.57 9.92
C ASN A 131 6.35 -12.39 10.49
N ALA A 132 5.78 -11.17 10.42
CA ALA A 132 4.39 -10.94 10.81
C ALA A 132 3.43 -11.80 9.98
N ARG A 133 2.36 -12.29 10.60
CA ARG A 133 1.27 -13.02 9.93
C ARG A 133 -0.03 -12.29 10.18
N PHE A 134 -0.70 -11.85 9.11
CA PHE A 134 -1.91 -11.03 9.23
C PHE A 134 -2.98 -11.40 8.22
N HIS A 135 -4.22 -10.95 8.46
CA HIS A 135 -5.33 -11.13 7.54
C HIS A 135 -5.88 -9.79 7.08
N ILE A 136 -6.49 -9.75 5.90
CA ILE A 136 -7.25 -8.56 5.46
C ILE A 136 -8.46 -8.38 6.37
N PHE A 137 -8.69 -7.17 6.85
CA PHE A 137 -9.84 -6.84 7.67
C PHE A 137 -11.17 -7.05 6.91
N PRO A 138 -12.23 -7.64 7.52
CA PRO A 138 -13.46 -8.01 6.81
C PRO A 138 -14.20 -6.87 6.11
N ALA A 139 -14.05 -5.63 6.59
CA ALA A 139 -14.69 -4.47 5.98
C ALA A 139 -13.96 -3.93 4.72
N SER A 140 -12.79 -4.47 4.38
CA SER A 140 -12.05 -4.10 3.17
C SER A 140 -12.75 -4.58 1.90
N GLY A 141 -12.69 -3.79 0.84
CA GLY A 141 -13.12 -4.20 -0.50
C GLY A 141 -12.31 -5.39 -1.06
N GLN A 142 -11.12 -5.65 -0.51
CA GLN A 142 -10.23 -6.74 -0.92
C GLN A 142 -10.42 -8.03 -0.12
N PHE A 143 -11.29 -8.05 0.89
CA PHE A 143 -11.45 -9.20 1.79
C PHE A 143 -11.80 -10.51 1.07
N LYS A 144 -12.65 -10.43 0.04
CA LYS A 144 -13.04 -11.60 -0.78
C LYS A 144 -12.02 -11.95 -1.85
N LYS A 145 -11.39 -10.94 -2.49
CA LYS A 145 -10.49 -11.14 -3.62
C LYS A 145 -9.12 -11.67 -3.20
N GLN A 146 -8.63 -11.21 -2.06
CA GLN A 146 -7.35 -11.62 -1.47
C GLN A 146 -6.19 -11.65 -2.49
N PRO A 147 -5.83 -10.51 -3.08
CA PRO A 147 -4.76 -10.45 -4.07
C PRO A 147 -3.42 -10.91 -3.48
N LYS A 148 -2.55 -11.46 -4.33
CA LYS A 148 -1.27 -12.07 -3.92
C LYS A 148 -0.35 -11.11 -3.18
N TRP A 149 -0.29 -9.86 -3.60
CA TRP A 149 0.53 -8.82 -2.99
C TRP A 149 -0.34 -7.65 -2.57
N ILE A 150 -0.16 -7.21 -1.33
CA ILE A 150 -0.87 -6.07 -0.77
C ILE A 150 0.05 -5.14 -0.01
N VAL A 151 -0.38 -3.89 0.11
CA VAL A 151 0.06 -2.97 1.16
C VAL A 151 -1.14 -2.65 2.05
N SER A 152 -0.89 -2.55 3.36
CA SER A 152 -1.88 -2.13 4.36
C SER A 152 -1.52 -0.75 4.91
N ALA A 153 -2.50 0.10 5.20
CA ALA A 153 -2.22 1.38 5.87
C ALA A 153 -1.76 1.14 7.31
N GLU A 154 -2.43 0.21 8.00
CA GLU A 154 -2.15 -0.13 9.39
C GLU A 154 -2.26 -1.64 9.63
N LEU A 155 -1.55 -2.12 10.65
CA LEU A 155 -1.63 -3.48 11.18
C LEU A 155 -2.09 -3.38 12.64
N VAL A 156 -3.28 -3.90 12.94
CA VAL A 156 -3.90 -3.78 14.26
C VAL A 156 -4.14 -5.16 14.84
N GLU A 157 -3.64 -5.39 16.05
CA GLU A 157 -3.81 -6.65 16.77
C GLU A 157 -5.04 -6.59 17.67
N THR A 158 -5.99 -7.51 17.45
CA THR A 158 -7.15 -7.71 18.32
C THR A 158 -7.27 -9.19 18.71
N SER A 159 -8.10 -9.97 18.02
CA SER A 159 -8.11 -11.44 18.12
C SER A 159 -7.00 -12.09 17.30
N LYS A 160 -6.56 -11.40 16.24
CA LYS A 160 -5.42 -11.70 15.40
C LYS A 160 -4.94 -10.40 14.77
N LEU A 161 -3.80 -10.45 14.08
CA LEU A 161 -3.28 -9.29 13.38
C LEU A 161 -4.09 -9.01 12.11
N TRP A 162 -4.66 -7.82 12.01
CA TRP A 162 -5.48 -7.39 10.88
C TRP A 162 -4.82 -6.26 10.10
N GLY A 163 -4.69 -6.42 8.79
CA GLY A 163 -4.39 -5.35 7.86
C GLY A 163 -5.65 -4.58 7.49
N ARG A 164 -5.70 -3.30 7.86
CA ARG A 164 -6.82 -2.40 7.56
C ARG A 164 -6.39 -1.41 6.49
N ILE A 165 -7.36 -1.08 5.62
CA ILE A 165 -7.18 -0.20 4.45
C ILE A 165 -6.08 -0.77 3.56
N VAL A 166 -6.45 -1.70 2.69
CA VAL A 166 -5.50 -2.45 1.87
C VAL A 166 -5.66 -2.13 0.39
N ALA A 167 -4.56 -2.28 -0.33
CA ALA A 167 -4.54 -2.21 -1.78
C ALA A 167 -3.70 -3.31 -2.38
N LYS A 168 -4.13 -3.77 -3.55
CA LYS A 168 -3.31 -4.61 -4.42
C LYS A 168 -2.12 -3.81 -4.93
N ILE A 169 -0.94 -4.42 -4.86
CA ILE A 169 0.30 -3.87 -5.41
C ILE A 169 1.04 -4.92 -6.22
N GLN A 170 2.10 -4.48 -6.88
CA GLN A 170 3.02 -5.32 -7.61
C GLN A 170 4.40 -5.29 -6.94
N PRO A 171 5.09 -6.44 -6.79
CA PRO A 171 6.37 -6.49 -6.08
C PRO A 171 7.47 -5.66 -6.73
N GLU A 172 7.44 -5.49 -8.06
CA GLU A 172 8.40 -4.68 -8.80
C GLU A 172 8.39 -3.19 -8.41
N TRP A 173 7.31 -2.69 -7.81
CA TRP A 173 7.24 -1.31 -7.31
C TRP A 173 8.05 -1.10 -6.03
N ILE A 174 8.33 -2.18 -5.31
CA ILE A 174 8.95 -2.13 -3.98
C ILE A 174 10.46 -1.92 -4.09
N GLU A 175 11.13 -2.70 -4.95
CA GLU A 175 12.60 -2.70 -5.02
C GLU A 175 13.21 -1.31 -5.29
N PRO A 176 12.68 -0.48 -6.22
CA PRO A 176 13.21 0.85 -6.47
C PRO A 176 13.11 1.78 -5.25
N LEU A 177 12.05 1.64 -4.45
CA LEU A 177 11.78 2.46 -3.27
C LEU A 177 12.56 1.99 -2.04
N ALA A 178 12.86 0.69 -1.97
CA ALA A 178 13.45 0.04 -0.80
C ALA A 178 14.95 -0.24 -0.92
N LYS A 179 15.66 0.37 -1.89
CA LYS A 179 17.09 0.11 -2.16
C LYS A 179 17.99 0.15 -0.92
N HIS A 180 17.65 1.00 0.05
CA HIS A 180 18.37 1.21 1.30
C HIS A 180 18.02 0.20 2.42
N LEU A 181 17.01 -0.66 2.20
CA LEU A 181 16.49 -1.62 3.19
C LEU A 181 16.58 -3.08 2.74
N ILE A 182 16.69 -3.31 1.43
CA ILE A 182 16.74 -4.65 0.86
C ILE A 182 18.06 -5.36 1.15
N LYS A 183 17.97 -6.67 1.34
CA LYS A 183 19.13 -7.57 1.41
C LYS A 183 19.18 -8.42 0.15
N ARG A 184 20.38 -8.53 -0.43
CA ARG A 184 20.66 -9.34 -1.62
C ARG A 184 21.47 -10.56 -1.24
N SER A 185 21.12 -11.70 -1.81
CA SER A 185 21.89 -12.94 -1.70
C SER A 185 22.08 -13.53 -3.09
N TYR A 186 23.26 -14.09 -3.36
CA TYR A 186 23.59 -14.67 -4.66
C TYR A 186 23.84 -16.17 -4.53
N SER A 187 23.40 -16.95 -5.52
CA SER A 187 23.56 -18.40 -5.54
C SER A 187 23.90 -18.91 -6.95
N GLU A 188 24.45 -20.13 -7.01
CA GLU A 188 24.76 -20.86 -8.25
C GLU A 188 25.59 -20.03 -9.27
N PRO A 189 26.76 -19.47 -8.88
CA PRO A 189 27.62 -18.81 -9.84
C PRO A 189 28.13 -19.81 -10.90
N HIS A 190 27.92 -19.50 -12.18
CA HIS A 190 28.30 -20.36 -13.29
C HIS A 190 28.75 -19.55 -14.51
N TRP A 191 29.66 -20.12 -15.31
CA TRP A 191 30.11 -19.49 -16.55
C TRP A 191 29.05 -19.62 -17.65
N SER A 192 28.63 -18.50 -18.23
CA SER A 192 27.72 -18.47 -19.36
C SER A 192 28.47 -18.23 -20.65
N LYS A 193 28.60 -19.27 -21.50
CA LYS A 193 29.24 -19.17 -22.81
C LYS A 193 28.57 -18.11 -23.71
N LYS A 194 27.25 -17.95 -23.60
CA LYS A 194 26.47 -17.00 -24.42
C LYS A 194 26.74 -15.54 -24.05
N GLN A 195 26.92 -15.23 -22.76
CA GLN A 195 27.19 -13.86 -22.31
C GLN A 195 28.68 -13.60 -22.06
N ALA A 196 29.54 -14.60 -22.23
CA ALA A 196 30.97 -14.56 -21.93
C ALA A 196 31.27 -13.97 -20.54
N ALA A 197 30.44 -14.31 -19.55
CA ALA A 197 30.50 -13.76 -18.20
C ALA A 197 30.07 -14.80 -17.16
N VAL A 198 30.53 -14.62 -15.92
CA VAL A 198 30.04 -15.38 -14.77
C VAL A 198 28.66 -14.86 -14.41
N GLN A 199 27.65 -15.71 -14.48
CA GLN A 199 26.28 -15.40 -14.08
C GLN A 199 25.97 -16.01 -12.72
N ALA A 200 25.08 -15.39 -11.95
CA ALA A 200 24.56 -15.93 -10.72
C ALA A 200 23.07 -15.60 -10.59
N TYR A 201 22.37 -16.30 -9.70
CA TYR A 201 21.01 -15.93 -9.34
C TYR A 201 21.00 -15.05 -8.10
N GLU A 202 20.37 -13.89 -8.21
CA GLU A 202 20.10 -12.96 -7.13
C GLU A 202 18.71 -13.20 -6.56
N LYS A 203 18.64 -13.24 -5.22
CA LYS A 203 17.41 -13.15 -4.45
C LYS A 203 17.44 -11.85 -3.65
N VAL A 204 16.38 -11.06 -3.75
CA VAL A 204 16.21 -9.79 -3.04
C VAL A 204 15.10 -9.93 -2.00
N THR A 205 15.40 -9.53 -0.78
CA THR A 205 14.48 -9.62 0.36
C THR A 205 14.30 -8.25 1.01
N LEU A 206 13.06 -7.94 1.40
CA LEU A 206 12.71 -6.77 2.20
C LEU A 206 12.13 -7.25 3.52
N TYR A 207 12.80 -6.95 4.64
CA TYR A 207 12.36 -7.36 5.98
C TYR A 207 12.00 -8.85 6.11
N GLY A 208 12.72 -9.72 5.39
CA GLY A 208 12.47 -11.17 5.39
C GLY A 208 11.48 -11.66 4.32
N ILE A 209 10.76 -10.77 3.64
CA ILE A 209 9.88 -11.13 2.52
C ILE A 209 10.70 -11.18 1.22
N PRO A 210 10.66 -12.27 0.44
CA PRO A 210 11.29 -12.31 -0.88
C PRO A 210 10.48 -11.49 -1.89
N ILE A 211 10.97 -10.30 -2.24
CA ILE A 211 10.34 -9.43 -3.24
C ILE A 211 10.80 -9.79 -4.67
N VAL A 212 12.05 -10.27 -4.80
CA VAL A 212 12.57 -10.87 -6.03
C VAL A 212 13.09 -12.25 -5.67
N PRO A 213 12.37 -13.33 -6.02
CA PRO A 213 12.73 -14.68 -5.58
C PRO A 213 13.97 -15.22 -6.30
N LYS A 214 14.10 -14.94 -7.60
CA LYS A 214 15.20 -15.41 -8.44
C LYS A 214 15.34 -14.48 -9.66
N ARG A 215 16.44 -13.74 -9.77
CA ARG A 215 16.81 -12.90 -10.93
C ARG A 215 18.21 -13.25 -11.40
N LEU A 216 18.39 -13.48 -12.69
CA LEU A 216 19.73 -13.74 -13.25
C LEU A 216 20.52 -12.43 -13.34
N VAL A 217 21.74 -12.42 -12.81
CA VAL A 217 22.62 -11.24 -12.79
C VAL A 217 24.03 -11.60 -13.24
N ASN A 218 24.74 -10.62 -13.82
CA ASN A 218 26.17 -10.76 -14.07
C ASN A 218 26.92 -10.63 -12.75
N TYR A 219 27.61 -11.68 -12.35
CA TYR A 219 28.31 -11.78 -11.08
C TYR A 219 29.61 -10.97 -11.06
N SER A 220 30.26 -10.77 -12.20
CA SER A 220 31.56 -10.09 -12.26
C SER A 220 31.49 -8.58 -11.94
N ALA A 221 30.31 -7.98 -12.05
CA ALA A 221 30.08 -6.56 -11.78
C ALA A 221 29.64 -6.27 -10.33
N ILE A 222 29.51 -7.30 -9.49
CA ILE A 222 29.07 -7.18 -8.10
C ILE A 222 30.30 -6.97 -7.21
N ASP A 223 30.22 -5.95 -6.35
CA ASP A 223 31.32 -5.39 -5.56
C ASP A 223 32.22 -6.43 -4.86
N ARG A 224 33.53 -6.16 -4.86
CA ARG A 224 34.62 -7.08 -4.48
C ARG A 224 34.54 -7.57 -3.02
N LEU A 225 33.83 -6.86 -2.15
CA LEU A 225 33.69 -7.19 -0.73
C LEU A 225 32.79 -8.42 -0.47
N CYS A 226 31.80 -8.72 -1.32
CA CYS A 226 30.98 -9.94 -1.17
C CYS A 226 31.67 -11.20 -1.71
N VAL A 227 32.69 -11.03 -2.56
CA VAL A 227 33.36 -12.13 -3.27
C VAL A 227 34.34 -12.88 -2.35
N VAL A 228 34.90 -12.21 -1.33
CA VAL A 228 35.91 -12.80 -0.44
C VAL A 228 35.33 -13.88 0.49
N SER A 229 34.04 -13.82 0.85
CA SER A 229 33.43 -14.80 1.75
C SER A 229 32.93 -16.08 1.06
N SER A 230 32.73 -16.05 -0.26
CA SER A 230 32.11 -17.17 -1.00
C SER A 230 33.09 -17.96 -1.85
N LEU A 231 34.23 -17.37 -2.25
CA LEU A 231 35.24 -18.06 -3.06
C LEU A 231 36.16 -19.01 -2.26
N PHE A 232 36.20 -18.92 -0.93
CA PHE A 232 36.94 -19.89 -0.11
C PHE A 232 36.24 -21.25 0.03
N ALA A 233 34.98 -21.37 -0.41
CA ALA A 233 34.21 -22.63 -0.30
C ALA A 233 34.29 -23.54 -1.55
N VAL A 234 34.98 -23.13 -2.62
CA VAL A 234 35.07 -23.90 -3.88
C VAL A 234 36.52 -24.27 -4.23
N LEU A 235 37.49 -23.91 -3.40
CA LEU A 235 38.88 -24.30 -3.54
C LEU A 235 39.36 -24.80 -2.16
N TRP A 236 39.02 -26.04 -1.83
CA TRP A 236 39.79 -27.07 -1.09
C TRP A 236 38.91 -28.31 -0.91
#